data_AF-A0A170Y9B6-F1
#
_entry.id   AF-A0A170Y9B6-F1
#
_cell.length_a   1.000
_cell.length_b   1.000
_cell.length_c   1.000
_cell.angle_alpha   90.00
_cell.angle_beta   90.00
_cell.angle_gamma   90.00
#
_symmetry.space_group_name_H-M   'P 1'
#
loop_
_entity.id
_entity.type
_entity.pdbx_description
1 polymer ?
#
loop_
_entity_poly.entity_id
_entity_poly.type
_entity_poly.pdbx_seq_one_letter_code
_entity_poly.pdbx_strand_id
1 'polypeptide(L)'
;CDTYGRRYVLVRCNIISTLLCILASFAPTSTILLTVWFATGFVVAGTLTPSYVLVSEFCAFKHRTKSLLISLAICALAGTYLPCLAWLIIPLKIDVPLFGDLHYSSWRLYLAVTTVPLIIATLAFMFVPESPKYLLSRGYKDETLQVLRKMYAMNTNKKAEEYPVKEVCLDACDAWDDMTVSGSTGFCRTMLNQTCLLFKPPLLSYMVVSCATNFGLIGAYNILLLCCRRW
;
A
#
# COMPACT_ATOMS: atom_id res chain seq x y z
N CYS A 1 -11.02 3.00 -2.67
CA CYS A 1 -10.13 4.14 -2.34
C CYS A 1 -10.75 5.47 -2.72
N ASP A 2 -11.47 5.56 -3.85
CA ASP A 2 -11.97 6.85 -4.34
C ASP A 2 -13.11 7.45 -3.49
N THR A 3 -13.87 6.62 -2.76
CA THR A 3 -14.93 7.11 -1.85
C THR A 3 -14.37 7.69 -0.55
N TYR A 4 -13.59 6.91 0.20
CA TYR A 4 -13.17 7.29 1.57
C TYR A 4 -11.89 8.12 1.67
N GLY A 5 -11.22 8.39 0.55
CA GLY A 5 -9.91 9.05 0.55
C GLY A 5 -8.78 8.03 0.57
N ARG A 6 -7.66 8.39 -0.08
CA ARG A 6 -6.57 7.45 -0.37
C ARG A 6 -5.68 7.25 0.83
N ARG A 7 -5.35 8.34 1.54
CA ARG A 7 -4.59 8.24 2.79
C ARG A 7 -5.43 7.58 3.88
N TYR A 8 -6.73 7.88 3.99
CA TYR A 8 -7.60 7.23 4.97
C TYR A 8 -7.58 5.70 4.85
N VAL A 9 -7.79 5.16 3.64
CA VAL A 9 -7.75 3.72 3.38
C VAL A 9 -6.34 3.17 3.62
N LEU A 10 -5.30 3.86 3.12
CA LEU A 10 -3.91 3.42 3.26
C LEU A 10 -3.49 3.31 4.72
N VAL A 11 -3.76 4.33 5.55
CA VAL A 11 -3.37 4.34 6.97
C VAL A 11 -4.12 3.23 7.73
N ARG A 12 -5.43 3.07 7.51
CA ARG A 12 -6.22 2.02 8.17
C ARG A 12 -5.75 0.63 7.79
N CYS A 13 -5.54 0.36 6.50
CA CYS A 13 -5.03 -0.93 6.05
C CYS A 13 -3.63 -1.20 6.60
N ASN A 14 -2.76 -0.19 6.67
CA ASN A 14 -1.41 -0.37 7.21
C ASN A 14 -1.41 -0.65 8.73
N ILE A 15 -2.28 0.02 9.50
CA ILE A 15 -2.49 -0.29 10.92
C ILE A 15 -2.98 -1.73 11.09
N ILE A 16 -4.00 -2.14 10.33
CA ILE A 16 -4.54 -3.52 10.40
C ILE A 16 -3.45 -4.53 10.00
N SER A 17 -2.68 -4.26 8.95
CA SER A 17 -1.58 -5.13 8.53
C SER A 17 -0.53 -5.26 9.63
N THR A 18 -0.19 -4.16 10.31
CA THR A 18 0.75 -4.17 11.44
C THR A 18 0.24 -5.04 12.58
N LEU A 19 -1.03 -4.90 12.95
CA LEU A 19 -1.66 -5.72 14.00
C LEU A 19 -1.68 -7.21 13.63
N LEU A 20 -1.98 -7.54 12.37
CA LEU A 20 -1.95 -8.93 11.90
C LEU A 20 -0.53 -9.52 11.89
N CYS A 21 0.49 -8.73 11.55
CA CYS A 21 1.89 -9.17 11.63
C CYS A 21 2.33 -9.44 13.07
N ILE A 22 1.94 -8.58 14.02
CA ILE A 22 2.18 -8.81 15.45
C ILE A 22 1.48 -10.10 15.88
N LEU A 23 0.20 -10.26 15.54
CA LEU A 23 -0.58 -11.45 15.88
C LEU A 23 0.03 -12.73 15.29
N ALA A 24 0.59 -12.66 14.07
CA ALA A 24 1.29 -13.77 13.44
C ALA A 24 2.55 -14.19 14.21
N SER A 25 3.29 -13.25 14.82
CA SER A 25 4.47 -13.56 15.65
C SER A 25 4.11 -14.35 16.92
N PHE A 26 2.92 -14.11 17.48
CA PHE A 26 2.43 -14.79 18.68
C PHE A 26 1.58 -16.04 18.40
N ALA A 27 1.40 -16.44 17.13
CA ALA A 27 0.55 -17.56 16.77
C ALA A 27 1.07 -18.89 17.36
N PRO A 28 0.28 -19.59 18.21
CA PRO A 28 0.70 -20.85 18.82
C PRO A 28 0.54 -22.06 17.89
N THR A 29 -0.42 -21.99 16.95
CA THR A 29 -0.81 -23.12 16.08
C THR A 29 -0.67 -22.74 14.61
N SER A 30 -0.27 -23.70 13.77
CA SER A 30 -0.12 -23.50 12.31
C SER A 30 -1.41 -23.05 11.63
N THR A 31 -2.58 -23.52 12.11
CA THR A 31 -3.89 -23.11 11.58
C THR A 31 -4.15 -21.62 11.80
N ILE A 32 -3.84 -21.11 13.00
CA ILE A 32 -3.99 -19.69 13.34
C ILE A 32 -3.06 -18.86 12.45
N LEU A 33 -1.80 -19.29 12.32
CA LEU A 33 -0.83 -18.62 11.45
C LEU A 33 -1.33 -18.51 10.00
N LEU A 34 -1.89 -19.59 9.45
CA LEU A 34 -2.41 -19.62 8.08
C LEU A 34 -3.60 -18.68 7.90
N THR A 35 -4.55 -18.67 8.86
CA THR A 35 -5.70 -17.75 8.81
C THR A 35 -5.29 -16.28 8.89
N VAL A 36 -4.32 -15.96 9.75
CA VAL A 36 -3.78 -14.60 9.88
C VAL A 36 -3.06 -14.18 8.60
N TRP A 37 -2.25 -15.06 8.01
CA TRP A 37 -1.58 -14.78 6.72
C TRP A 37 -2.55 -14.56 5.57
N PHE A 38 -3.61 -15.36 5.50
CA PHE A 38 -4.67 -15.15 4.52
C PHE A 38 -5.31 -13.78 4.67
N ALA A 39 -5.64 -13.38 5.91
CA ALA A 39 -6.18 -12.06 6.20
C ALA A 39 -5.18 -10.93 5.85
N THR A 40 -3.89 -11.09 6.18
CA THR A 40 -2.83 -10.14 5.84
C THR A 40 -2.74 -9.93 4.33
N GLY A 41 -2.82 -11.00 3.54
CA GLY A 41 -2.78 -10.91 2.07
C GLY A 41 -3.88 -10.00 1.51
N PHE A 42 -5.11 -10.13 2.03
CA PHE A 42 -6.24 -9.28 1.63
C PHE A 42 -6.00 -7.80 1.99
N VAL A 43 -5.49 -7.54 3.19
CA VAL A 43 -5.24 -6.17 3.69
C VAL A 43 -4.08 -5.49 2.95
N VAL A 44 -3.04 -6.24 2.62
CA VAL A 44 -1.87 -5.74 1.88
C VAL A 44 -2.26 -5.27 0.48
N ALA A 45 -3.15 -5.99 -0.21
CA ALA A 45 -3.68 -5.55 -1.51
C ALA A 45 -4.35 -4.17 -1.40
N GLY A 46 -5.11 -3.93 -0.32
CA GLY A 46 -5.73 -2.64 -0.02
C GLY A 46 -4.75 -1.52 0.34
N THR A 47 -3.48 -1.83 0.61
CA THR A 47 -2.43 -0.85 0.94
C THR A 47 -1.55 -0.52 -0.28
N LEU A 48 -1.22 -1.52 -1.09
CA LEU A 48 -0.34 -1.37 -2.27
C LEU A 48 -0.99 -0.49 -3.34
N THR A 49 -2.27 -0.69 -3.66
CA THR A 49 -2.94 0.11 -4.69
C THR A 49 -2.96 1.61 -4.35
N PRO A 50 -3.54 2.07 -3.21
CA PRO A 50 -3.61 3.50 -2.92
C PRO A 50 -2.25 4.15 -2.76
N SER A 51 -1.21 3.43 -2.32
CA SER A 51 0.14 4.02 -2.16
C SER A 51 0.75 4.41 -3.50
N TYR A 52 0.69 3.55 -4.52
CA TYR A 52 1.16 3.88 -5.86
C TYR A 52 0.36 5.03 -6.49
N VAL A 53 -0.96 5.03 -6.31
CA VAL A 53 -1.76 6.12 -6.89
C VAL A 53 -1.49 7.44 -6.20
N LEU A 54 -1.33 7.45 -4.87
CA LEU A 54 -0.99 8.62 -4.07
C LEU A 54 0.34 9.24 -4.53
N VAL A 55 1.39 8.43 -4.71
CA VAL A 55 2.67 8.89 -5.27
C VAL A 55 2.49 9.51 -6.66
N SER A 56 1.66 8.86 -7.49
CA SER A 56 1.40 9.33 -8.86
C SER A 56 0.64 10.65 -8.93
N GLU A 57 -0.09 11.01 -7.87
CA GLU A 57 -0.84 12.27 -7.76
C GLU A 57 -0.01 13.42 -7.21
N PHE A 58 0.92 13.13 -6.32
CA PHE A 58 1.86 14.13 -5.80
C PHE A 58 2.94 14.50 -6.82
N CYS A 59 3.18 13.66 -7.83
CA CYS A 59 4.21 13.90 -8.82
C CYS A 59 3.68 14.68 -10.04
N ALA A 60 4.38 15.75 -10.41
CA ALA A 60 4.11 16.47 -11.65
C ALA A 60 4.22 15.55 -12.87
N PHE A 61 3.39 15.79 -13.90
CA PHE A 61 3.29 14.93 -15.09
C PHE A 61 4.64 14.60 -15.72
N LYS A 62 5.57 15.57 -15.77
CA LYS A 62 6.93 15.44 -16.32
C LYS A 62 7.82 14.45 -15.54
N HIS A 63 7.59 14.27 -14.24
CA HIS A 63 8.40 13.41 -13.37
C HIS A 63 7.67 12.15 -12.90
N ARG A 64 6.38 12.01 -13.21
CA ARG A 64 5.53 10.91 -12.78
C ARG A 64 6.13 9.54 -13.08
N THR A 65 6.61 9.32 -14.31
CA THR A 65 7.23 8.03 -14.70
C THR A 65 8.48 7.74 -13.88
N LYS A 66 9.34 8.74 -13.64
CA LYS A 66 10.55 8.57 -12.84
C LYS A 66 10.23 8.22 -11.39
N SER A 67 9.27 8.92 -10.77
CA SER A 67 8.87 8.65 -9.39
C SER A 67 8.21 7.29 -9.21
N LEU A 68 7.43 6.83 -10.20
CA LEU A 68 6.88 5.48 -10.21
C LEU A 68 7.99 4.43 -10.34
N LEU A 69 8.97 4.64 -11.22
CA LEU A 69 10.13 3.75 -11.35
C LEU A 69 10.96 3.69 -10.06
N ILE A 70 11.18 4.82 -9.39
CA ILE A 70 11.87 4.87 -8.09
C ILE A 70 11.08 4.09 -7.04
N SER A 71 9.76 4.24 -7.00
CA SER A 71 8.90 3.50 -6.07
C SER A 71 8.98 1.99 -6.30
N LEU A 72 9.00 1.56 -7.57
CA LEU A 72 9.19 0.16 -7.94
C LEU A 72 10.58 -0.35 -7.57
N ALA A 73 11.63 0.46 -7.75
CA ALA A 73 12.99 0.11 -7.34
C ALA A 73 13.10 -0.07 -5.82
N ILE A 74 12.47 0.81 -5.03
CA ILE A 74 12.39 0.68 -3.57
C ILE A 74 11.64 -0.60 -3.18
N CYS A 75 10.54 -0.94 -3.87
CA CYS A 75 9.83 -2.19 -3.64
C CYS A 75 10.70 -3.43 -3.92
N ALA A 76 11.51 -3.40 -4.98
CA ALA A 76 12.45 -4.47 -5.28
C ALA A 76 13.53 -4.62 -4.19
N LEU A 77 14.08 -3.51 -3.69
CA LEU A 77 15.02 -3.50 -2.58
C LEU A 77 14.38 -4.00 -1.27
N ALA A 78 13.11 -3.67 -1.01
CA ALA A 78 12.39 -4.23 0.13
C ALA A 78 12.22 -5.76 0.01
N GLY A 79 12.08 -6.27 -1.22
CA GLY A 79 12.06 -7.71 -1.50
C GLY A 79 13.36 -8.43 -1.17
N THR A 80 14.52 -7.77 -1.31
CA THR A 80 15.84 -8.34 -0.93
C THR A 80 16.18 -8.15 0.54
N TYR A 81 15.58 -7.17 1.21
CA TYR A 81 15.73 -6.94 2.64
C TYR A 81 15.22 -8.13 3.49
N LEU A 82 14.06 -8.70 3.15
CA LEU A 82 13.47 -9.84 3.86
C LEU A 82 14.38 -11.09 3.91
N PRO A 83 14.92 -11.61 2.79
CA PRO A 83 15.82 -12.75 2.83
C PRO A 83 17.16 -12.42 3.51
N CYS A 84 17.63 -11.17 3.43
CA CYS A 84 18.83 -10.72 4.15
C CYS A 84 18.62 -10.80 5.67
N LEU A 85 17.47 -10.29 6.17
CA LEU A 85 17.08 -10.45 7.58
C LEU A 85 16.94 -11.92 7.97
N ALA A 86 16.32 -12.74 7.12
CA ALA A 86 16.15 -14.17 7.39
C ALA A 86 17.51 -14.86 7.54
N TRP A 87 18.45 -14.56 6.64
CA TRP A 87 19.81 -15.10 6.69
C TRP A 87 20.56 -14.68 7.95
N LEU A 88 20.33 -13.47 8.45
CA LEU A 88 20.91 -13.00 9.70
C LEU A 88 20.28 -13.66 10.92
N ILE A 89 18.96 -13.82 10.96
CA ILE A 89 18.21 -14.22 12.18
C ILE A 89 18.11 -15.74 12.35
N ILE A 90 17.94 -16.51 11.26
CA ILE A 90 17.81 -17.97 11.30
C ILE A 90 19.01 -18.69 11.97
N PRO A 91 20.29 -18.29 11.77
CA PRO A 91 21.41 -18.96 12.42
C PRO A 91 21.53 -18.65 13.92
N LEU A 92 20.84 -17.63 14.44
CA LEU A 92 20.76 -17.38 15.88
C LEU A 92 19.77 -18.42 16.46
N LYS A 93 20.31 -19.52 16.98
CA LYS A 93 19.57 -20.54 17.75
C LYS A 93 19.07 -19.97 19.08
N ILE A 94 18.06 -19.10 18.99
CA ILE A 94 17.43 -18.46 20.13
C ILE A 94 16.24 -19.34 20.52
N ASP A 95 16.39 -20.04 21.64
CA ASP A 95 15.31 -20.74 22.33
C ASP A 95 15.12 -20.05 23.68
N VAL A 96 14.32 -18.98 23.69
CA VAL A 96 13.96 -18.28 24.93
C VAL A 96 12.59 -18.80 25.37
N PRO A 97 12.46 -19.35 26.59
CA PRO A 97 11.15 -19.70 27.13
C PRO A 97 10.38 -18.40 27.45
N LEU A 98 9.20 -18.22 26.86
CA LEU A 98 8.36 -17.05 27.11
C LEU A 98 6.94 -17.52 27.47
N PHE A 99 6.43 -17.14 28.65
CA PHE A 99 5.09 -17.49 29.17
C PHE A 99 4.68 -18.97 28.99
N GLY A 100 5.12 -19.85 29.89
CA GLY A 100 4.68 -21.25 29.94
C GLY A 100 5.26 -22.11 28.80
N ASP A 101 4.41 -22.89 28.12
CA ASP A 101 4.78 -23.86 27.05
C ASP A 101 5.14 -23.23 25.69
N LEU A 102 5.22 -21.89 25.59
CA LEU A 102 5.54 -21.18 24.36
C LEU A 102 7.05 -20.95 24.22
N HIS A 103 7.70 -21.81 23.43
CA HIS A 103 9.09 -21.59 23.01
C HIS A 103 9.16 -20.47 21.96
N TYR A 104 9.92 -19.41 22.24
CA TYR A 104 10.11 -18.30 21.30
C TYR A 104 11.21 -18.65 20.30
N SER A 105 10.83 -19.30 19.19
CA SER A 105 11.76 -19.73 18.14
C SER A 105 12.25 -18.58 17.25
N SER A 106 13.40 -18.77 16.59
CA SER A 106 14.03 -17.78 15.68
C SER A 106 13.11 -17.25 14.57
N TRP A 107 12.14 -18.04 14.09
CA TRP A 107 11.19 -17.60 13.07
C TRP A 107 10.14 -16.60 13.60
N ARG A 108 9.77 -16.67 14.89
CA ARG A 108 8.88 -15.70 15.53
C ARG A 108 9.58 -14.37 15.74
N LEU A 109 10.87 -14.43 16.10
CA LEU A 109 11.75 -13.27 16.16
C LEU A 109 11.89 -12.60 14.79
N TYR A 110 12.06 -13.39 13.72
CA TYR A 110 12.06 -12.87 12.36
C TYR A 110 10.78 -12.09 12.04
N LEU A 111 9.59 -12.66 12.35
CA LEU A 111 8.32 -11.96 12.16
C LEU A 111 8.23 -10.66 12.99
N ALA A 112 8.68 -10.68 14.25
CA ALA A 112 8.71 -9.50 15.10
C ALA A 112 9.62 -8.40 14.54
N VAL A 113 10.83 -8.75 14.09
CA VAL A 113 11.79 -7.80 13.49
C VAL A 113 11.23 -7.21 12.19
N THR A 114 10.60 -8.02 11.34
CA THR A 114 9.96 -7.52 10.11
C THR A 114 8.79 -6.57 10.35
N THR A 115 8.20 -6.60 11.55
CA THR A 115 7.12 -5.69 11.93
C THR A 115 7.64 -4.28 12.27
N VAL A 116 8.90 -4.14 12.69
CA VAL A 116 9.52 -2.84 13.03
C VAL A 116 9.45 -1.82 11.88
N PRO A 117 9.95 -2.13 10.66
CA PRO A 117 9.83 -1.18 9.54
C PRO A 117 8.37 -0.91 9.14
N LEU A 118 7.45 -1.85 9.35
CA LEU A 118 6.04 -1.67 9.08
C LEU A 118 5.38 -0.66 10.03
N ILE A 119 5.77 -0.69 11.32
CA ILE A 119 5.36 0.30 12.32
C ILE A 119 5.88 1.68 11.92
N ILE A 120 7.18 1.78 11.57
CA ILE A 120 7.79 3.04 11.14
C ILE A 120 7.06 3.60 9.91
N ALA A 121 6.76 2.75 8.93
CA ALA A 121 6.00 3.15 7.74
C ALA A 121 4.59 3.65 8.12
N THR A 122 3.90 2.96 9.02
CA THR A 122 2.57 3.36 9.51
C THR A 122 2.62 4.74 10.16
N LEU A 123 3.61 5.00 11.01
CA LEU A 123 3.84 6.32 11.61
C LEU A 123 4.11 7.39 10.54
N ALA A 124 4.96 7.10 9.56
CA ALA A 124 5.28 8.02 8.47
C ALA A 124 4.03 8.39 7.64
N PHE A 125 3.17 7.42 7.30
CA PHE A 125 1.95 7.67 6.53
C PHE A 125 0.92 8.52 7.29
N MET A 126 0.96 8.55 8.63
CA MET A 126 0.10 9.45 9.39
C MET A 126 0.45 10.92 9.19
N PHE A 127 1.69 11.26 8.81
CA PHE A 127 2.10 12.65 8.55
C PHE A 127 1.86 13.11 7.10
N VAL A 128 1.61 12.19 6.17
CA VAL A 128 1.37 12.51 4.76
C VAL A 128 0.02 13.23 4.63
N PRO A 129 -0.08 14.38 3.94
CA PRO A 129 -1.37 15.03 3.70
C PRO A 129 -2.26 14.20 2.78
N GLU A 130 -3.57 14.47 2.78
CA GLU A 130 -4.49 13.83 1.81
C GLU A 130 -4.17 14.29 0.38
N SER A 131 -4.55 13.48 -0.61
CA SER A 131 -4.32 13.82 -2.01
C SER A 131 -5.06 15.11 -2.40
N PRO A 132 -4.39 16.10 -3.04
CA PRO A 132 -5.03 17.34 -3.46
C PRO A 132 -6.16 17.10 -4.46
N LYS A 133 -6.07 16.04 -5.27
CA LYS A 133 -7.14 15.68 -6.21
C LYS A 133 -8.39 15.17 -5.50
N TYR A 134 -8.22 14.40 -4.42
CA TYR A 134 -9.33 13.91 -3.61
C TYR A 134 -10.02 15.05 -2.85
N LEU A 135 -9.23 15.96 -2.27
CA LEU A 135 -9.77 17.15 -1.59
C LEU A 135 -10.56 18.02 -2.56
N LEU A 136 -10.02 18.21 -3.78
CA LEU A 136 -10.69 18.97 -4.81
C LEU A 136 -12.00 18.30 -5.25
N SER A 137 -12.00 16.99 -5.51
CA SER A 137 -13.20 16.23 -5.91
C SER A 137 -14.30 16.24 -4.86
N ARG A 138 -13.93 16.39 -3.58
CA ARG A 138 -14.87 16.53 -2.45
C ARG A 138 -15.39 17.95 -2.24
N GLY A 139 -14.91 18.93 -3.02
CA GLY A 139 -15.29 20.34 -2.89
C GLY A 139 -14.49 21.13 -1.84
N TYR A 140 -13.49 20.52 -1.19
CA TYR A 140 -12.63 21.19 -0.20
C TYR A 140 -11.54 22.04 -0.88
N LYS A 141 -11.94 23.15 -1.50
CA LYS A 141 -11.05 24.04 -2.27
C LYS A 141 -9.95 24.67 -1.42
N ASP A 142 -10.28 25.13 -0.21
CA ASP A 142 -9.31 25.80 0.69
C ASP A 142 -8.24 24.83 1.17
N GLU A 143 -8.62 23.61 1.58
CA GLU A 143 -7.66 22.58 1.98
C GLU A 143 -6.76 22.15 0.82
N THR A 144 -7.35 22.06 -0.39
CA THR A 144 -6.59 21.78 -1.62
C THR A 144 -5.51 22.84 -1.84
N LEU A 145 -5.86 24.14 -1.72
CA LEU A 145 -4.90 25.24 -1.85
C LEU A 145 -3.81 25.18 -0.78
N GLN A 146 -4.15 24.86 0.48
CA GLN A 146 -3.14 24.70 1.54
C GLN A 146 -2.14 23.59 1.24
N VAL A 147 -2.63 22.43 0.77
CA VAL A 147 -1.80 21.27 0.41
C VAL A 147 -0.91 21.60 -0.81
N LEU A 148 -1.45 22.29 -1.81
CA LEU A 148 -0.68 22.75 -2.98
C LEU A 148 0.39 23.80 -2.62
N ARG A 149 0.07 24.76 -1.75
CA ARG A 149 1.03 25.77 -1.24
C ARG A 149 2.19 25.10 -0.49
N LYS A 150 1.91 24.09 0.34
CA LYS A 150 2.94 23.30 1.03
C LYS A 150 3.84 22.57 0.03
N MET A 151 3.26 21.93 -1.00
CA MET A 151 4.05 21.27 -2.03
C MET A 151 4.90 22.24 -2.84
N TYR A 152 4.36 23.41 -3.18
CA TYR A 152 5.11 24.45 -3.88
C TYR A 152 6.32 24.90 -3.07
N ALA A 153 6.13 25.18 -1.78
CA ALA A 153 7.20 25.57 -0.88
C ALA A 153 8.28 24.49 -0.76
N MET A 154 7.89 23.23 -0.60
CA MET A 154 8.84 22.10 -0.51
C MET A 154 9.61 21.86 -1.83
N ASN A 155 8.95 21.99 -2.98
CA ASN A 155 9.58 21.70 -4.27
C ASN A 155 10.47 22.85 -4.79
N THR A 156 10.15 24.09 -4.43
CA THR A 156 10.86 25.29 -4.94
C THR A 156 11.74 25.98 -3.90
N ASN A 157 11.66 25.57 -2.63
CA ASN A 157 12.26 26.26 -1.47
C ASN A 157 11.81 27.73 -1.33
N LYS A 158 10.70 28.12 -1.96
CA LYS A 158 10.10 29.45 -1.85
C LYS A 158 9.04 29.49 -0.76
N LYS A 159 8.61 30.69 -0.37
CA LYS A 159 7.53 30.85 0.61
C LYS A 159 6.21 30.33 0.05
N ALA A 160 5.41 29.68 0.90
CA ALA A 160 4.08 29.17 0.54
C ALA A 160 3.12 30.25 0.04
N GLU A 161 3.35 31.50 0.43
CA GLU A 161 2.59 32.70 0.04
C GLU A 161 2.85 33.14 -1.41
N GLU A 162 3.98 32.75 -2.00
CA GLU A 162 4.34 33.08 -3.40
C GLU A 162 3.64 32.14 -4.41
N TYR A 163 2.75 31.27 -3.95
CA TYR A 163 2.03 30.35 -4.81
C TYR A 163 1.08 31.11 -5.77
N PRO A 164 1.26 30.99 -7.10
CA PRO A 164 0.58 31.85 -8.07
C PRO A 164 -0.91 31.53 -8.27
N VAL A 165 -1.39 30.36 -7.83
CA VAL A 165 -2.76 29.92 -8.05
C VAL A 165 -3.64 30.27 -6.84
N LYS A 166 -4.65 31.11 -7.08
CA LYS A 166 -5.57 31.60 -6.04
C LYS A 166 -6.84 30.76 -5.93
N GLU A 167 -7.30 30.16 -7.01
CA GLU A 167 -8.50 29.34 -7.06
C GLU A 167 -8.27 28.09 -7.90
N VAL A 168 -8.88 26.98 -7.48
CA VAL A 168 -8.88 25.71 -8.21
C VAL A 168 -10.33 25.28 -8.39
N CYS A 169 -10.72 25.01 -9.62
CA CYS A 169 -12.04 24.50 -9.98
C CYS A 169 -11.92 23.10 -10.55
N LEU A 170 -12.90 22.24 -10.25
CA LEU A 170 -13.10 21.00 -11.00
C LEU A 170 -13.78 21.34 -12.32
N ASP A 171 -13.31 20.73 -13.39
CA ASP A 171 -14.08 20.71 -14.64
C ASP A 171 -15.36 19.88 -14.44
N ALA A 172 -16.49 20.33 -14.99
CA ALA A 172 -17.80 19.71 -14.80
C ALA A 172 -17.86 18.24 -15.24
N CYS A 173 -16.93 17.80 -16.09
CA CYS A 173 -16.80 16.42 -16.55
C CYS A 173 -16.17 15.47 -15.50
N ASP A 174 -15.47 16.01 -14.50
CA ASP A 174 -14.79 15.25 -13.42
C ASP A 174 -15.58 15.25 -12.10
N ALA A 175 -16.81 15.77 -12.09
CA ALA A 175 -17.71 15.67 -10.95
C ALA A 175 -18.23 14.24 -10.84
N TRP A 176 -17.54 13.40 -10.05
CA TRP A 176 -18.02 12.08 -9.68
C TRP A 176 -19.32 12.24 -8.87
N ASP A 177 -20.42 11.72 -9.42
CA ASP A 177 -21.76 11.80 -8.87
C ASP A 177 -21.85 11.00 -7.55
N ASP A 178 -21.55 11.67 -6.44
CA ASP A 178 -21.37 11.05 -5.12
C ASP A 178 -22.65 11.13 -4.25
N MET A 179 -23.80 11.43 -4.86
CA MET A 179 -25.04 11.72 -4.11
C MET A 179 -25.81 10.45 -3.64
N THR A 180 -25.26 9.23 -3.70
CA THR A 180 -26.05 8.01 -3.40
C THR A 180 -25.38 6.88 -2.60
N VAL A 181 -24.42 7.12 -1.69
CA VAL A 181 -23.85 5.99 -0.89
C VAL A 181 -23.98 6.20 0.62
N SER A 182 -25.22 6.11 1.10
CA SER A 182 -25.52 5.85 2.52
C SER A 182 -26.14 4.45 2.65
N GLY A 183 -25.30 3.42 2.71
CA GLY A 183 -25.75 2.05 3.02
C GLY A 183 -24.74 0.96 2.68
N SER A 184 -24.50 0.03 3.63
CA SER A 184 -23.60 -1.14 3.48
C SER A 184 -23.96 -2.04 2.30
N THR A 185 -25.23 -2.10 1.92
CA THR A 185 -25.73 -2.83 0.74
C THR A 185 -25.43 -2.11 -0.58
N GLY A 186 -25.36 -0.77 -0.56
CA GLY A 186 -24.92 0.05 -1.69
C GLY A 186 -23.43 -0.11 -1.99
N PHE A 187 -22.60 -0.21 -0.95
CA PHE A 187 -21.14 -0.35 -1.11
C PHE A 187 -20.72 -1.61 -1.89
N CYS A 188 -21.25 -2.78 -1.52
CA CYS A 188 -20.95 -4.03 -2.23
C CYS A 188 -21.44 -3.99 -3.69
N ARG A 189 -22.61 -3.41 -3.95
CA ARG A 189 -23.17 -3.29 -5.30
C ARG A 189 -22.35 -2.33 -6.17
N THR A 190 -21.86 -1.22 -5.60
CA THR A 190 -20.96 -0.28 -6.27
C THR A 190 -19.59 -0.89 -6.54
N MET A 191 -19.02 -1.60 -5.57
CA MET A 191 -17.79 -2.40 -5.76
C MET A 191 -17.96 -3.41 -6.88
N LEU A 192 -19.05 -4.20 -6.87
CA LEU A 192 -19.32 -5.19 -7.90
C LEU A 192 -19.52 -4.55 -9.28
N ASN A 193 -20.20 -3.41 -9.37
CA ASN A 193 -20.35 -2.69 -10.63
C ASN A 193 -19.00 -2.17 -11.15
N GLN A 194 -18.16 -1.60 -10.28
CA GLN A 194 -16.81 -1.15 -10.67
C GLN A 194 -15.90 -2.32 -11.08
N THR A 195 -15.95 -3.45 -10.35
CA THR A 195 -15.23 -4.67 -10.73
C THR A 195 -15.75 -5.23 -12.05
N CYS A 196 -17.06 -5.24 -12.28
CA CYS A 196 -17.66 -5.73 -13.52
C CYS A 196 -17.32 -4.84 -14.73
N LEU A 197 -17.11 -3.53 -14.52
CA LEU A 197 -16.63 -2.60 -15.56
C LEU A 197 -15.20 -2.93 -16.03
N LEU A 198 -14.32 -3.42 -15.15
CA LEU A 198 -12.98 -3.88 -15.53
C LEU A 198 -13.00 -5.09 -16.48
N PHE A 199 -14.06 -5.90 -16.46
CA PHE A 199 -14.22 -7.05 -17.35
C PHE A 199 -14.82 -6.69 -18.72
N LYS A 200 -15.10 -5.41 -19.00
CA LYS A 200 -15.57 -4.98 -20.33
C LYS A 200 -14.40 -4.77 -21.30
N PRO A 201 -14.53 -5.13 -22.59
CA PRO A 201 -13.52 -4.79 -23.60
C PRO A 201 -13.47 -3.26 -23.79
N PRO A 202 -12.29 -2.63 -23.96
CA PRO A 202 -10.97 -3.22 -24.20
C PRO A 202 -10.10 -3.48 -22.94
N LEU A 203 -10.57 -3.21 -21.72
CA LEU A 203 -9.75 -3.33 -20.50
C LEU A 203 -9.41 -4.79 -20.13
N LEU A 204 -10.29 -5.74 -20.48
CA LEU A 204 -10.09 -7.16 -20.19
C LEU A 204 -8.77 -7.70 -20.76
N SER A 205 -8.39 -7.31 -21.98
CA SER A 205 -7.15 -7.80 -22.60
C SER A 205 -5.91 -7.29 -21.85
N TYR A 206 -5.91 -6.03 -21.38
CA TYR A 206 -4.84 -5.49 -20.56
C TYR A 206 -4.74 -6.17 -19.19
N MET A 207 -5.88 -6.49 -18.57
CA MET A 207 -5.91 -7.22 -17.30
C MET A 207 -5.33 -8.63 -17.45
N VAL A 208 -5.73 -9.37 -18.49
CA VAL A 208 -5.21 -10.72 -18.78
C VAL A 208 -3.70 -10.68 -19.05
N VAL A 209 -3.22 -9.73 -19.86
CA VAL A 209 -1.79 -9.56 -20.13
C VAL A 209 -1.02 -9.22 -18.84
N SER A 210 -1.56 -8.34 -17.99
CA SER A 210 -0.91 -7.98 -16.72
C SER A 210 -0.84 -9.16 -15.75
N CYS A 211 -1.93 -9.92 -15.60
CA CYS A 211 -1.98 -11.13 -14.77
C CYS A 211 -1.02 -12.21 -15.26
N ALA A 212 -1.00 -12.49 -16.57
CA ALA A 212 -0.09 -13.45 -17.17
C ALA A 212 1.38 -13.04 -16.97
N THR A 213 1.69 -11.76 -17.17
CA THR A 213 3.04 -11.22 -16.94
C THR A 213 3.47 -11.38 -15.49
N ASN A 214 2.61 -11.03 -14.53
CA ASN A 214 2.92 -11.12 -13.11
C ASN A 214 3.10 -12.57 -12.65
N PHE A 215 2.22 -13.47 -13.08
CA PHE A 215 2.34 -14.90 -12.80
C PHE A 215 3.63 -15.50 -13.38
N GLY A 216 3.97 -15.16 -14.63
CA GLY A 216 5.21 -15.59 -15.28
C GLY A 216 6.45 -15.11 -14.53
N LEU A 217 6.47 -13.85 -14.09
CA LEU A 217 7.60 -13.27 -13.36
C LEU A 217 7.81 -13.96 -12.00
N ILE A 218 6.73 -14.13 -11.23
CA ILE A 218 6.79 -14.78 -9.91
C ILE A 218 7.13 -16.26 -10.06
N GLY A 219 6.57 -16.94 -11.06
CA GLY A 219 6.88 -18.34 -11.37
C GLY A 219 8.36 -18.54 -11.71
N ALA A 220 8.88 -17.73 -12.64
CA ALA A 220 10.29 -17.78 -13.03
C ALA A 220 11.23 -17.50 -11.85
N TYR A 221 10.92 -16.51 -11.02
CA TYR A 221 11.70 -16.19 -9.83
C TYR A 221 11.78 -17.36 -8.85
N ASN A 222 10.64 -18.01 -8.56
CA ASN A 222 10.60 -19.16 -7.66
C ASN A 222 11.30 -20.39 -8.26
N ILE A 223 11.18 -20.62 -9.57
CA ILE A 223 11.89 -21.71 -10.27
C ILE A 223 13.42 -21.49 -10.20
N LEU A 224 13.89 -20.26 -10.44
CA LEU A 224 15.31 -19.91 -10.32
C LEU A 224 15.83 -20.14 -8.89
N LEU A 225 15.06 -19.74 -7.88
CA LEU A 225 15.39 -19.96 -6.47
C LEU A 225 15.48 -21.46 -6.12
N LEU A 226 14.55 -22.28 -6.64
CA LEU A 226 14.56 -23.73 -6.45
C LEU A 226 15.75 -24.39 -7.16
N CYS A 227 16.13 -23.90 -8.35
CA CYS A 227 17.31 -24.39 -9.06
C CYS A 227 18.62 -24.02 -8.35
N CYS A 228 18.75 -22.80 -7.81
CA CYS A 228 19.94 -22.38 -7.05
C CYS A 228 20.10 -23.11 -5.71
N ARG A 229 19.02 -23.65 -5.12
CA ARG A 229 19.08 -24.40 -3.86
C ARG A 229 19.51 -25.86 -4.02
N ARG A 230 19.66 -26.32 -5.27
CA ARG A 230 19.93 -27.72 -5.63
C ARG A 230 21.42 -28.00 -5.94
N TRP A 231 22.27 -26.99 -5.85
CA TRP A 231 23.72 -27.03 -5.98
C TRP A 231 24.35 -26.50 -4.69
#